data_AF-X0WCT8-F1
#
_entry.id   AF-X0WCT8-F1
#
_cell.length_a   1.000
_cell.length_b   1.000
_cell.length_c   1.000
_cell.angle_alpha   90.00
_cell.angle_beta   90.00
_cell.angle_gamma   90.00
#
_symmetry.space_group_name_H-M   'P 1'
#
loop_
_entity.id
_entity.type
_entity.pdbx_description
1 polymer ?
#
loop_
_entity_poly.entity_id
_entity_poly.type
_entity_poly.pdbx_seq_one_letter_code
_entity_poly.pdbx_strand_id
1 'polypeptide(L)'
;DNTAEWTVMVYLDADNNLESAGIDDINEMEIVGSTTDVNIVVQVDRIPYSVLAANNEGYLDDISNSNWTTTRRYYITQDFDPYQISSDLKSDLGELNMGDPQTLIDFTSWAVTEYPAKKYLLVIWNHGGGFRSPAYTTRDIAWDDTSGGDKITMPELEYALSAISAQIGKKIDIVGMDACLMAMTEVAYQIKDHTDILVASEENEPGDGWPYDTILGQLVVNPTTSPEQLATDIVDKYIYSYPSYDV
;
A
#
# COMPACT_ATOMS: atom_id res chain seq x y z
N ASP A 1 -4.33 -28.33 6.66
CA ASP A 1 -4.06 -27.07 5.95
C ASP A 1 -3.39 -26.08 6.87
N ASN A 2 -2.14 -25.75 6.56
CA ASN A 2 -1.36 -24.71 7.23
C ASN A 2 -1.53 -23.38 6.48
N THR A 3 -2.78 -22.97 6.25
CA THR A 3 -3.08 -21.67 5.64
C THR A 3 -2.90 -20.58 6.68
N ALA A 4 -2.15 -19.54 6.35
CA ALA A 4 -1.92 -18.38 7.23
C ALA A 4 -3.25 -17.72 7.66
N GLU A 5 -3.26 -17.06 8.81
CA GLU A 5 -4.40 -16.26 9.25
C GLU A 5 -4.56 -15.03 8.35
N TRP A 6 -3.45 -14.36 8.04
CA TRP A 6 -3.43 -13.11 7.28
C TRP A 6 -2.43 -13.13 6.12
N THR A 7 -2.80 -12.50 5.03
CA THR A 7 -1.88 -11.96 4.03
C THR A 7 -2.11 -10.46 3.93
N VAL A 8 -1.08 -9.71 4.29
CA VAL A 8 -1.00 -8.25 4.13
C VAL A 8 -0.29 -7.96 2.81
N MET A 9 -0.97 -7.24 1.93
CA MET A 9 -0.50 -6.85 0.61
C MET A 9 -0.35 -5.34 0.59
N VAL A 10 0.86 -4.83 0.36
CA VAL A 10 1.09 -3.39 0.21
C VAL A 10 1.44 -3.10 -1.24
N TYR A 11 0.55 -2.36 -1.90
CA TYR A 11 0.75 -1.82 -3.23
C TYR A 11 1.35 -0.42 -3.08
N LEU A 12 2.68 -0.35 -3.15
CA LEU A 12 3.49 0.81 -2.80
C LEU A 12 3.96 1.50 -4.07
N ASP A 13 3.25 2.52 -4.50
CA ASP A 13 3.66 3.30 -5.65
C ASP A 13 4.57 4.45 -5.18
N ALA A 14 5.88 4.23 -5.24
CA ALA A 14 6.90 5.22 -4.91
C ALA A 14 7.50 5.85 -6.19
N ASP A 15 6.82 5.72 -7.34
CA ASP A 15 7.20 6.41 -8.57
C ASP A 15 6.68 7.86 -8.60
N ASN A 16 7.12 8.64 -7.60
CA ASN A 16 6.80 10.05 -7.40
C ASN A 16 7.65 10.58 -6.24
N ASN A 17 7.34 11.79 -5.78
CA ASN A 17 8.07 12.47 -4.71
C ASN A 17 7.96 11.87 -3.30
N LEU A 18 7.29 10.72 -3.12
CA LEU A 18 7.21 9.99 -1.85
C LEU A 18 8.21 8.82 -1.77
N GLU A 19 9.10 8.64 -2.75
CA GLU A 19 10.03 7.52 -2.85
C GLU A 19 10.74 7.15 -1.53
N SER A 20 11.33 8.13 -0.84
CA SER A 20 12.05 7.88 0.42
C SER A 20 11.13 7.36 1.53
N ALA A 21 9.91 7.88 1.63
CA ALA A 21 8.94 7.39 2.62
C ALA A 21 8.55 5.92 2.31
N GLY A 22 8.36 5.60 1.04
CA GLY A 22 8.09 4.22 0.61
C GLY A 22 9.21 3.23 0.95
N ILE A 23 10.47 3.68 0.87
CA ILE A 23 11.62 2.88 1.29
C ILE A 23 11.66 2.72 2.81
N ASP A 24 11.41 3.80 3.55
CA ASP A 24 11.35 3.78 5.02
C ASP A 24 10.25 2.82 5.49
N ASP A 25 9.07 2.84 4.89
CA ASP A 25 7.96 1.93 5.20
C ASP A 25 8.31 0.46 4.97
N ILE A 26 9.04 0.13 3.90
CA ILE A 26 9.51 -1.25 3.69
C ILE A 26 10.45 -1.67 4.84
N ASN A 27 11.37 -0.79 5.24
CA ASN A 27 12.27 -1.08 6.37
C ASN A 27 11.49 -1.20 7.70
N GLU A 28 10.42 -0.42 7.89
CA GLU A 28 9.51 -0.59 9.05
C GLU A 28 8.84 -1.95 9.06
N MET A 29 8.35 -2.42 7.89
CA MET A 29 7.79 -3.76 7.75
C MET A 29 8.85 -4.86 8.04
N GLU A 30 10.10 -4.63 7.67
CA GLU A 30 11.23 -5.54 7.91
C GLU A 30 11.60 -5.67 9.39
N ILE A 31 11.35 -4.67 10.24
CA ILE A 31 11.54 -4.79 11.70
C ILE A 31 10.68 -5.94 12.27
N VAL A 32 9.54 -6.23 11.63
CA VAL A 32 8.59 -7.26 12.03
C VAL A 32 8.80 -8.55 11.24
N GLY A 33 8.76 -8.47 9.91
CA GLY A 33 8.86 -9.60 9.00
C GLY A 33 7.64 -10.54 8.98
N SER A 34 7.55 -11.34 7.91
CA SER A 34 6.51 -12.37 7.78
C SER A 34 6.74 -13.55 8.73
N THR A 35 5.66 -14.24 9.08
CA THR A 35 5.64 -15.44 9.92
C THR A 35 4.90 -16.59 9.22
N THR A 36 4.76 -17.73 9.89
CA THR A 36 3.93 -18.84 9.38
C THR A 36 2.43 -18.52 9.37
N ASP A 37 1.98 -17.58 10.21
CA ASP A 37 0.56 -17.24 10.35
C ASP A 37 0.21 -15.89 9.69
N VAL A 38 1.21 -15.09 9.31
CA VAL A 38 1.03 -13.77 8.69
C VAL A 38 2.04 -13.61 7.56
N ASN A 39 1.57 -13.53 6.32
CA ASN A 39 2.39 -13.15 5.18
C ASN A 39 2.35 -11.63 4.99
N ILE A 40 3.50 -11.01 4.76
CA ILE A 40 3.61 -9.59 4.40
C ILE A 40 4.33 -9.54 3.05
N VAL A 41 3.65 -8.99 2.04
CA VAL A 41 4.18 -8.88 0.69
C VAL A 41 3.99 -7.47 0.16
N VAL A 42 5.00 -7.00 -0.56
CA VAL A 42 5.03 -5.64 -1.10
C VAL A 42 5.29 -5.72 -2.60
N GLN A 43 4.52 -4.98 -3.39
CA GLN A 43 4.95 -4.56 -4.73
C GLN A 43 5.27 -3.08 -4.65
N VAL A 44 6.50 -2.72 -4.98
CA VAL A 44 7.00 -1.35 -4.94
C VAL A 44 7.50 -0.92 -6.30
N ASP A 45 7.17 0.30 -6.71
CA ASP A 45 7.78 0.97 -7.85
C ASP A 45 8.56 2.21 -7.41
N ARG A 46 9.63 2.57 -8.13
CA ARG A 46 10.52 3.68 -7.76
C ARG A 46 10.83 4.58 -8.94
N ILE A 47 10.89 5.88 -8.67
CA ILE A 47 11.11 6.92 -9.66
C ILE A 47 12.57 7.10 -10.08
N PRO A 48 12.88 7.28 -11.38
CA PRO A 48 14.16 7.82 -11.79
C PRO A 48 14.30 9.30 -11.43
N TYR A 49 15.42 9.69 -10.81
CA TYR A 49 15.72 11.09 -10.44
C TYR A 49 15.53 12.12 -11.56
N SER A 50 15.73 11.74 -12.82
CA SER A 50 15.50 12.63 -13.96
C SER A 50 14.06 13.12 -14.07
N VAL A 51 13.08 12.33 -13.62
CA VAL A 51 11.65 12.71 -13.60
C VAL A 51 11.37 13.64 -12.43
N LEU A 52 11.81 13.30 -11.20
CA LEU A 52 11.73 14.20 -10.04
C LEU A 52 12.34 15.59 -10.34
N ALA A 53 13.52 15.62 -10.97
CA ALA A 53 14.18 16.84 -11.35
C ALA A 53 13.40 17.64 -12.41
N ALA A 54 12.73 16.95 -13.34
CA ALA A 54 11.90 17.57 -14.37
C ALA A 54 10.57 18.11 -13.81
N ASN A 55 10.00 17.46 -12.79
CA ASN A 55 8.77 17.88 -12.12
C ASN A 55 9.01 19.06 -11.16
N ASN A 56 10.26 19.51 -10.98
CA ASN A 56 10.63 20.61 -10.09
C ASN A 56 10.30 20.34 -8.62
N GLU A 57 10.24 19.08 -8.20
CA GLU A 57 9.72 18.69 -6.89
C GLU A 57 10.73 18.91 -5.75
N GLY A 58 11.98 19.28 -6.04
CA GLY A 58 12.90 19.79 -5.03
C GLY A 58 13.38 18.78 -3.98
N TYR A 59 13.06 17.50 -4.16
CA TYR A 59 13.54 16.39 -3.33
C TYR A 59 14.93 15.92 -3.79
N LEU A 60 15.67 15.34 -2.84
CA LEU A 60 16.94 14.69 -3.12
C LEU A 60 16.67 13.30 -3.69
N ASP A 61 17.47 12.88 -4.68
CA ASP A 61 17.49 11.51 -5.19
C ASP A 61 17.69 10.52 -4.06
N ASP A 62 16.84 9.50 -3.95
CA ASP A 62 17.06 8.41 -3.01
C ASP A 62 18.08 7.41 -3.59
N ILE A 63 19.35 7.67 -3.30
CA ILE A 63 20.44 6.81 -3.78
C ILE A 63 20.61 5.51 -2.96
N SER A 64 19.74 5.25 -1.99
CA SER A 64 19.78 4.02 -1.19
C SER A 64 19.36 2.80 -2.03
N ASN A 65 19.63 1.61 -1.50
CA ASN A 65 19.13 0.36 -2.07
C ASN A 65 19.54 0.13 -3.54
N SER A 66 20.68 0.68 -3.96
CA SER A 66 21.23 0.63 -5.34
C SER A 66 20.50 1.46 -6.41
N ASN A 67 19.64 2.41 -6.01
CA ASN A 67 18.93 3.36 -6.89
C ASN A 67 18.34 2.70 -8.15
N TRP A 68 17.54 1.67 -7.96
CA TRP A 68 16.78 1.03 -9.04
C TRP A 68 15.47 1.79 -9.25
N THR A 69 14.97 1.73 -10.48
CA THR A 69 13.80 2.47 -10.96
C THR A 69 12.89 1.52 -11.72
N THR A 70 12.50 0.43 -11.07
CA THR A 70 11.70 -0.65 -11.65
C THR A 70 10.72 -1.16 -10.62
N THR A 71 9.60 -1.73 -11.06
CA THR A 71 8.65 -2.36 -10.16
C THR A 71 9.17 -3.71 -9.65
N ARG A 72 9.16 -3.91 -8.33
CA ARG A 72 9.66 -5.12 -7.67
C ARG A 72 8.67 -5.69 -6.69
N ARG A 73 8.74 -7.01 -6.49
CA ARG A 73 7.96 -7.72 -5.47
C ARG A 73 8.86 -8.33 -4.41
N TYR A 74 8.51 -8.11 -3.16
CA TYR A 74 9.21 -8.66 -2.00
C TYR A 74 8.26 -9.51 -1.16
N TYR A 75 8.82 -10.57 -0.59
CA TYR A 75 8.27 -11.18 0.62
C TYR A 75 9.05 -10.64 1.80
N ILE A 76 8.37 -9.95 2.71
CA ILE A 76 9.07 -9.22 3.75
C ILE A 76 9.62 -10.20 4.78
N THR A 77 10.94 -10.17 4.98
CA THR A 77 11.64 -10.98 5.96
C THR A 77 12.17 -10.11 7.08
N GLN A 78 12.22 -10.65 8.30
CA GLN A 78 12.64 -9.86 9.44
C GLN A 78 14.13 -9.50 9.37
N ASP A 79 14.44 -8.23 9.52
CA ASP A 79 15.76 -7.73 9.85
C ASP A 79 15.67 -6.50 10.78
N PHE A 80 16.78 -5.80 10.98
CA PHE A 80 16.86 -4.64 11.87
C PHE A 80 17.74 -3.52 11.29
N ASP A 81 17.98 -3.54 9.98
CA ASP A 81 18.66 -2.44 9.27
C ASP A 81 17.60 -1.42 8.85
N PRO A 82 17.60 -0.21 9.43
CA PRO A 82 16.55 0.77 9.14
C PRO A 82 16.75 1.49 7.79
N TYR A 83 17.72 1.08 6.96
CA TYR A 83 18.06 1.78 5.73
C TYR A 83 18.13 0.89 4.49
N GLN A 84 18.30 -0.42 4.64
CA GLN A 84 18.56 -1.31 3.51
C GLN A 84 17.51 -2.42 3.46
N ILE A 85 16.75 -2.43 2.37
CA ILE A 85 15.80 -3.47 2.04
C ILE A 85 16.58 -4.78 1.88
N SER A 86 16.41 -5.68 2.84
CA SER A 86 17.08 -6.97 2.88
C SER A 86 16.15 -8.16 2.58
N SER A 87 14.86 -7.86 2.44
CA SER A 87 13.79 -8.80 2.13
C SER A 87 14.01 -9.62 0.87
N ASP A 88 13.40 -10.80 0.86
CA ASP A 88 13.43 -11.72 -0.26
C ASP A 88 12.80 -11.08 -1.52
N LEU A 89 13.65 -10.61 -2.44
CA LEU A 89 13.21 -10.20 -3.77
C LEU A 89 12.63 -11.41 -4.53
N LYS A 90 11.32 -11.40 -4.79
CA LYS A 90 10.62 -12.46 -5.51
C LYS A 90 10.63 -12.24 -7.02
N SER A 91 10.53 -10.99 -7.45
CA SER A 91 10.63 -10.63 -8.88
C SER A 91 10.99 -9.17 -9.08
N ASP A 92 11.79 -8.90 -10.11
CA ASP A 92 11.93 -7.59 -10.74
C ASP A 92 11.12 -7.64 -12.04
N LEU A 93 10.08 -6.81 -12.13
CA LEU A 93 9.10 -6.84 -13.22
C LEU A 93 9.48 -5.87 -14.34
N GLY A 94 10.58 -5.12 -14.19
CA GLY A 94 10.83 -3.92 -14.97
C GLY A 94 9.86 -2.80 -14.58
N GLU A 95 9.83 -1.73 -15.36
CA GLU A 95 8.87 -0.65 -15.16
C GLU A 95 7.45 -1.07 -15.49
N LEU A 96 6.51 -0.78 -14.59
CA LEU A 96 5.07 -0.94 -14.79
C LEU A 96 4.37 0.38 -14.48
N ASN A 97 3.17 0.55 -15.04
CA ASN A 97 2.30 1.65 -14.64
C ASN A 97 1.52 1.22 -13.40
N MET A 98 1.85 1.77 -12.24
CA MET A 98 1.17 1.54 -10.98
C MET A 98 -0.21 2.22 -10.92
N GLY A 99 -0.46 3.20 -11.78
CA GLY A 99 -1.77 3.78 -12.05
C GLY A 99 -2.70 2.90 -12.88
N ASP A 100 -2.20 1.84 -13.54
CA ASP A 100 -3.03 0.89 -14.30
C ASP A 100 -3.71 -0.10 -13.33
N PRO A 101 -5.06 -0.21 -13.31
CA PRO A 101 -5.76 -1.17 -12.46
C PRO A 101 -5.33 -2.63 -12.70
N GLN A 102 -4.83 -2.97 -13.89
CA GLN A 102 -4.34 -4.32 -14.16
C GLN A 102 -3.08 -4.65 -13.35
N THR A 103 -2.21 -3.67 -13.08
CA THR A 103 -1.02 -3.85 -12.24
C THR A 103 -1.41 -4.20 -10.80
N LEU A 104 -2.45 -3.56 -10.26
CA LEU A 104 -3.02 -3.88 -8.95
C LEU A 104 -3.68 -5.28 -8.92
N ILE A 105 -4.42 -5.65 -9.96
CA ILE A 105 -5.03 -6.98 -10.10
C ILE A 105 -3.93 -8.06 -10.16
N ASP A 106 -2.87 -7.83 -10.92
CA ASP A 106 -1.78 -8.80 -11.11
C ASP A 106 -0.97 -9.00 -9.83
N PHE A 107 -0.73 -7.93 -9.06
CA PHE A 107 -0.08 -8.00 -7.76
C PHE A 107 -0.89 -8.84 -6.77
N THR A 108 -2.15 -8.49 -6.58
CA THR A 108 -3.05 -9.18 -5.65
C THR A 108 -3.32 -10.62 -6.07
N SER A 109 -3.43 -10.88 -7.38
CA SER A 109 -3.50 -12.23 -7.95
C SER A 109 -2.30 -13.09 -7.55
N TRP A 110 -1.10 -12.55 -7.71
CA TRP A 110 0.14 -13.21 -7.31
C TRP A 110 0.18 -13.45 -5.80
N ALA A 111 -0.16 -12.45 -5.00
CA ALA A 111 -0.13 -12.54 -3.54
C ALA A 111 -1.09 -13.61 -3.01
N VAL A 112 -2.33 -13.67 -3.52
CA VAL A 112 -3.34 -14.67 -3.13
C VAL A 112 -2.93 -16.08 -3.58
N THR A 113 -2.27 -16.20 -4.73
CA THR A 113 -1.84 -17.51 -5.27
C THR A 113 -0.65 -18.07 -4.51
N GLU A 114 0.38 -17.25 -4.28
CA GLU A 114 1.64 -17.68 -3.64
C GLU A 114 1.55 -17.70 -2.12
N TYR A 115 0.72 -16.81 -1.53
CA TYR A 115 0.58 -16.61 -0.09
C TYR A 115 -0.91 -16.64 0.33
N PRO A 116 -1.60 -17.79 0.17
CA PRO A 116 -2.99 -17.90 0.54
C PRO A 116 -3.20 -17.75 2.05
N ALA A 117 -4.20 -16.97 2.44
CA ALA A 117 -4.58 -16.75 3.82
C ALA A 117 -6.10 -16.79 4.03
N LYS A 118 -6.52 -16.86 5.29
CA LYS A 118 -7.92 -16.78 5.68
C LYS A 118 -8.47 -15.36 5.52
N LYS A 119 -7.66 -14.34 5.77
CA LYS A 119 -8.04 -12.92 5.74
C LYS A 119 -7.00 -12.12 4.95
N TYR A 120 -7.47 -11.08 4.26
CA TYR A 120 -6.65 -10.23 3.40
C TYR A 120 -6.78 -8.76 3.80
N LEU A 121 -5.64 -8.12 4.01
CA LEU A 121 -5.50 -6.67 4.07
C LEU A 121 -4.80 -6.24 2.78
N LEU A 122 -5.46 -5.41 1.97
CA LEU A 122 -4.86 -4.74 0.82
C LEU A 122 -4.66 -3.28 1.16
N VAL A 123 -3.41 -2.83 1.24
CA VAL A 123 -3.04 -1.43 1.40
C VAL A 123 -2.66 -0.86 0.04
N ILE A 124 -3.26 0.27 -0.32
CA ILE A 124 -2.86 1.10 -1.46
C ILE A 124 -2.18 2.33 -0.87
N TRP A 125 -0.86 2.40 -1.07
CA TRP A 125 0.00 3.43 -0.52
C TRP A 125 0.44 4.38 -1.63
N ASN A 126 0.20 5.69 -1.47
CA ASN A 126 0.67 6.78 -2.34
C ASN A 126 0.07 8.15 -1.88
N HIS A 127 0.15 9.17 -2.72
CA HIS A 127 -0.82 10.26 -2.81
C HIS A 127 -2.27 9.77 -2.98
N GLY A 128 -3.18 10.60 -2.47
CA GLY A 128 -4.61 10.47 -2.66
C GLY A 128 -5.27 11.82 -2.89
N GLY A 129 -6.29 11.84 -3.75
CA GLY A 129 -7.07 13.04 -4.05
C GLY A 129 -8.54 12.96 -3.63
N GLY A 130 -8.98 11.82 -3.09
CA GLY A 130 -10.38 11.54 -2.73
C GLY A 130 -11.31 11.34 -3.93
N PHE A 131 -12.59 11.70 -3.77
CA PHE A 131 -13.60 11.62 -4.83
C PHE A 131 -13.73 12.93 -5.62
N ARG A 132 -13.78 12.80 -6.95
CA ARG A 132 -14.06 13.80 -8.00
C ARG A 132 -14.66 15.13 -7.52
N SER A 133 -14.05 16.25 -7.90
CA SER A 133 -14.61 17.61 -7.75
C SER A 133 -14.74 18.30 -9.11
N PRO A 134 -15.79 19.13 -9.36
CA PRO A 134 -15.87 19.96 -10.57
C PRO A 134 -14.69 20.94 -10.74
N ALA A 135 -13.96 21.25 -9.65
CA ALA A 135 -12.82 22.15 -9.64
C ALA A 135 -11.46 21.46 -9.78
N TYR A 136 -11.39 20.13 -9.58
CA TYR A 136 -10.17 19.34 -9.61
C TYR A 136 -10.42 18.10 -10.45
N THR A 137 -9.81 18.07 -11.65
CA THR A 137 -10.02 17.02 -12.65
C THR A 137 -9.32 15.70 -12.34
N THR A 138 -8.57 15.63 -11.24
CA THR A 138 -7.79 14.45 -10.81
C THR A 138 -7.94 14.30 -9.30
N ARG A 139 -8.71 13.29 -8.89
CA ARG A 139 -8.97 12.93 -7.50
C ARG A 139 -9.13 11.42 -7.48
N ASP A 140 -7.98 10.78 -7.34
CA ASP A 140 -7.70 9.37 -7.61
C ASP A 140 -6.56 8.94 -6.64
N ILE A 141 -6.10 7.70 -6.71
CA ILE A 141 -5.06 7.15 -5.81
C ILE A 141 -3.94 6.47 -6.62
N ALA A 142 -2.77 6.24 -6.04
CA ALA A 142 -1.62 5.56 -6.67
C ALA A 142 -1.13 6.30 -7.92
N TRP A 143 -0.51 7.46 -7.70
CA TRP A 143 0.01 8.35 -8.75
C TRP A 143 1.41 7.92 -9.18
N ASP A 144 1.54 7.67 -10.48
CA ASP A 144 2.72 7.17 -11.15
C ASP A 144 3.22 8.22 -12.15
N ASP A 145 4.34 8.86 -11.82
CA ASP A 145 4.85 9.99 -12.58
C ASP A 145 5.52 9.57 -13.90
N THR A 146 6.18 8.41 -13.96
CA THR A 146 6.84 7.97 -15.20
C THR A 146 5.85 7.49 -16.27
N SER A 147 4.63 7.11 -15.86
CA SER A 147 3.53 6.71 -16.75
C SER A 147 2.70 7.89 -17.27
N GLY A 148 3.25 9.10 -17.21
CA GLY A 148 2.57 10.32 -17.65
C GLY A 148 1.66 10.93 -16.58
N GLY A 149 1.96 10.67 -15.30
CA GLY A 149 1.13 11.09 -14.16
C GLY A 149 -0.17 10.31 -14.11
N ASP A 150 -0.14 9.02 -14.49
CA ASP A 150 -1.31 8.16 -14.42
C ASP A 150 -1.65 7.85 -12.96
N LYS A 151 -2.87 7.39 -12.73
CA LYS A 151 -3.40 7.12 -11.39
C LYS A 151 -4.62 6.24 -11.46
N ILE A 152 -4.82 5.41 -10.44
CA ILE A 152 -5.99 4.55 -10.36
C ILE A 152 -7.23 5.41 -10.06
N THR A 153 -8.08 5.59 -11.07
CA THR A 153 -9.33 6.31 -10.88
C THR A 153 -10.33 5.53 -10.03
N MET A 154 -11.28 6.20 -9.41
CA MET A 154 -12.29 5.50 -8.58
C MET A 154 -13.08 4.40 -9.33
N PRO A 155 -13.50 4.59 -10.60
CA PRO A 155 -14.06 3.49 -11.40
C PRO A 155 -13.08 2.35 -11.70
N GLU A 156 -11.81 2.65 -11.91
CA GLU A 156 -10.76 1.64 -12.12
C GLU A 156 -10.46 0.87 -10.83
N LEU A 157 -10.50 1.54 -9.69
CA LEU A 157 -10.41 0.93 -8.37
C LEU A 157 -11.58 -0.03 -8.12
N GLU A 158 -12.83 0.37 -8.41
CA GLU A 158 -13.97 -0.55 -8.34
C GLU A 158 -13.76 -1.77 -9.24
N TYR A 159 -13.33 -1.55 -10.48
CA TYR A 159 -13.05 -2.62 -11.43
C TYR A 159 -11.98 -3.59 -10.90
N ALA A 160 -10.87 -3.07 -10.38
CA ALA A 160 -9.79 -3.87 -9.81
C ALA A 160 -10.29 -4.69 -8.61
N LEU A 161 -10.94 -4.06 -7.63
CA LEU A 161 -11.44 -4.76 -6.44
C LEU A 161 -12.54 -5.77 -6.79
N SER A 162 -13.32 -5.53 -7.84
CA SER A 162 -14.29 -6.49 -8.38
C SER A 162 -13.60 -7.75 -8.92
N ALA A 163 -12.56 -7.57 -9.73
CA ALA A 163 -11.78 -8.70 -10.25
C ALA A 163 -11.09 -9.48 -9.12
N ILE A 164 -10.50 -8.77 -8.15
CA ILE A 164 -9.80 -9.37 -7.01
C ILE A 164 -10.76 -10.16 -6.12
N SER A 165 -11.89 -9.56 -5.74
CA SER A 165 -12.89 -10.25 -4.92
C SER A 165 -13.48 -11.48 -5.61
N ALA A 166 -13.67 -11.42 -6.94
CA ALA A 166 -14.09 -12.58 -7.72
C ALA A 166 -13.04 -13.71 -7.72
N GLN A 167 -11.75 -13.37 -7.77
CA GLN A 167 -10.65 -14.34 -7.71
C GLN A 167 -10.50 -14.97 -6.33
N ILE A 168 -10.55 -14.17 -5.26
CA ILE A 168 -10.50 -14.65 -3.88
C ILE A 168 -11.75 -15.48 -3.54
N GLY A 169 -12.87 -15.22 -4.22
CA GLY A 169 -14.16 -15.86 -3.97
C GLY A 169 -14.92 -15.26 -2.79
N LYS A 170 -14.47 -14.10 -2.29
CA LYS A 170 -15.10 -13.28 -1.25
C LYS A 170 -14.62 -11.83 -1.36
N LYS A 171 -15.26 -10.93 -0.61
CA LYS A 171 -14.75 -9.57 -0.41
C LYS A 171 -13.38 -9.59 0.26
N ILE A 172 -12.60 -8.56 0.00
CA ILE A 172 -11.35 -8.30 0.72
C ILE A 172 -11.72 -7.83 2.14
N ASP A 173 -11.14 -8.45 3.16
CA ASP A 173 -11.53 -8.20 4.56
C ASP A 173 -11.26 -6.73 4.95
N ILE A 174 -10.13 -6.17 4.54
CA ILE A 174 -9.79 -4.75 4.74
C ILE A 174 -9.12 -4.19 3.48
N VAL A 175 -9.64 -3.06 2.98
CA VAL A 175 -8.89 -2.18 2.07
C VAL A 175 -8.41 -0.98 2.89
N GLY A 176 -7.10 -0.85 2.99
CA GLY A 176 -6.41 0.31 3.55
C GLY A 176 -6.00 1.27 2.44
N MET A 177 -6.21 2.56 2.66
CA MET A 177 -5.67 3.62 1.81
C MET A 177 -4.77 4.48 2.68
N ASP A 178 -3.47 4.19 2.61
CA ASP A 178 -2.40 5.01 3.18
C ASP A 178 -2.10 6.10 2.16
N ALA A 179 -3.07 7.02 2.07
CA ALA A 179 -3.19 8.06 1.08
C ALA A 179 -4.16 9.16 1.54
N CYS A 180 -3.83 10.41 1.18
CA CYS A 180 -4.58 11.60 1.56
C CYS A 180 -6.04 11.59 1.04
N LEU A 181 -6.95 12.16 1.83
CA LEU A 181 -8.33 12.50 1.39
C LEU A 181 -9.21 11.30 0.97
N MET A 182 -8.86 10.08 1.35
CA MET A 182 -9.54 8.87 0.86
C MET A 182 -10.77 8.45 1.69
N ALA A 183 -10.95 8.97 2.92
CA ALA A 183 -12.11 8.68 3.77
C ALA A 183 -13.38 9.46 3.37
N MET A 184 -13.70 9.49 2.08
CA MET A 184 -14.93 10.07 1.55
C MET A 184 -16.04 9.02 1.45
N THR A 185 -17.28 9.43 1.70
CA THR A 185 -18.44 8.51 1.59
C THR A 185 -18.59 7.98 0.17
N GLU A 186 -18.24 8.77 -0.84
CA GLU A 186 -18.30 8.41 -2.24
C GLU A 186 -17.27 7.35 -2.62
N VAL A 187 -16.03 7.45 -2.08
CA VAL A 187 -15.01 6.40 -2.22
C VAL A 187 -15.51 5.11 -1.59
N ALA A 188 -15.96 5.18 -0.33
CA ALA A 188 -16.51 4.01 0.36
C ALA A 188 -17.69 3.38 -0.39
N TYR A 189 -18.59 4.20 -0.94
CA TYR A 189 -19.75 3.73 -1.70
C TYR A 189 -19.33 3.04 -3.01
N GLN A 190 -18.30 3.55 -3.68
CA GLN A 190 -17.78 3.00 -4.93
C GLN A 190 -17.27 1.56 -4.75
N ILE A 191 -16.65 1.24 -3.61
CA ILE A 191 -15.97 -0.05 -3.38
C ILE A 191 -16.73 -1.01 -2.46
N LYS A 192 -17.87 -0.60 -1.89
CA LYS A 192 -18.62 -1.31 -0.82
C LYS A 192 -18.97 -2.78 -1.12
N ASP A 193 -19.08 -3.15 -2.39
CA ASP A 193 -19.45 -4.50 -2.80
C ASP A 193 -18.25 -5.46 -2.87
N HIS A 194 -17.03 -4.94 -2.69
CA HIS A 194 -15.77 -5.68 -2.87
C HIS A 194 -14.86 -5.67 -1.64
N THR A 195 -15.14 -4.84 -0.65
CA THR A 195 -14.46 -4.82 0.64
C THR A 195 -15.46 -4.83 1.81
N ASP A 196 -15.07 -5.41 2.94
CA ASP A 196 -15.86 -5.39 4.17
C ASP A 196 -15.56 -4.15 5.04
N ILE A 197 -14.30 -3.70 5.08
CA ILE A 197 -13.86 -2.55 5.87
C ILE A 197 -12.92 -1.66 5.05
N LEU A 198 -13.20 -0.36 5.04
CA LEU A 198 -12.29 0.66 4.54
C LEU A 198 -11.60 1.35 5.72
N VAL A 199 -10.27 1.47 5.67
CA VAL A 199 -9.47 2.31 6.56
C VAL A 199 -8.77 3.36 5.71
N ALA A 200 -8.98 4.64 6.01
CA ALA A 200 -8.50 5.77 5.21
C ALA A 200 -8.51 7.06 6.04
N SER A 201 -7.80 8.09 5.60
CA SER A 201 -7.82 9.44 6.20
C SER A 201 -8.80 10.40 5.49
N GLU A 202 -9.50 11.24 6.27
CA GLU A 202 -10.35 12.31 5.71
C GLU A 202 -9.56 13.52 5.22
N GLU A 203 -8.32 13.66 5.67
CA GLU A 203 -7.44 14.80 5.43
C GLU A 203 -6.11 14.32 4.84
N ASN A 204 -5.17 15.23 4.62
CA ASN A 204 -3.80 14.86 4.30
C ASN A 204 -3.16 14.05 5.45
N GLU A 205 -2.41 13.02 5.09
CA GLU A 205 -1.58 12.26 6.02
C GLU A 205 -0.15 12.85 6.04
N PRO A 206 0.58 12.75 7.16
CA PRO A 206 2.02 13.00 7.18
C PRO A 206 2.74 12.12 6.15
N GLY A 207 3.86 12.61 5.61
CA GLY A 207 4.61 11.87 4.58
C GLY A 207 5.12 10.51 5.02
N ASP A 208 5.33 10.31 6.33
CA ASP A 208 5.76 9.03 6.92
C ASP A 208 4.63 7.98 6.93
N GLY A 209 3.39 8.32 6.59
CA GLY A 209 2.30 7.34 6.40
C GLY A 209 1.90 6.57 7.67
N TRP A 210 1.54 5.30 7.52
CA TRP A 210 1.15 4.40 8.61
C TRP A 210 2.38 3.83 9.34
N PRO A 211 2.38 3.71 10.68
CA PRO A 211 3.50 3.10 11.43
C PRO A 211 3.48 1.57 11.30
N TYR A 212 4.02 1.05 10.19
CA TYR A 212 3.90 -0.36 9.80
C TYR A 212 4.52 -1.31 10.83
N ASP A 213 5.63 -0.91 11.45
CA ASP A 213 6.31 -1.70 12.48
C ASP A 213 5.38 -2.01 13.67
N THR A 214 4.61 -1.02 14.13
CA THR A 214 3.72 -1.16 15.29
C THR A 214 2.42 -1.89 14.94
N ILE A 215 1.87 -1.63 13.75
CA ILE A 215 0.64 -2.28 13.25
C ILE A 215 0.91 -3.77 13.01
N LEU A 216 1.95 -4.08 12.24
CA LEU A 216 2.32 -5.45 11.90
C LEU A 216 2.87 -6.18 13.13
N GLY A 217 3.61 -5.50 14.01
CA GLY A 217 4.08 -6.06 15.27
C GLY A 217 2.94 -6.56 16.15
N GLN A 218 1.83 -5.82 16.24
CA GLN A 218 0.63 -6.27 16.94
C GLN A 218 -0.04 -7.46 16.22
N LEU A 219 -0.10 -7.43 14.89
CA LEU A 219 -0.73 -8.47 14.08
C LEU A 219 0.01 -9.81 14.20
N VAL A 220 1.35 -9.83 14.12
CA VAL A 220 2.13 -11.08 14.23
C VAL A 220 2.08 -11.68 15.64
N VAL A 221 1.89 -10.86 16.67
CA VAL A 221 1.68 -11.33 18.06
C VAL A 221 0.28 -11.92 18.26
N ASN A 222 -0.73 -11.40 17.57
CA ASN A 222 -2.10 -11.91 17.63
C ASN A 222 -2.71 -12.15 16.23
N PRO A 223 -2.22 -13.16 15.49
CA PRO A 223 -2.63 -13.37 14.10
C PRO A 223 -4.11 -13.76 13.98
N THR A 224 -4.73 -14.27 15.04
CA THR A 224 -6.15 -14.63 15.04
C THR A 224 -7.10 -13.43 15.16
N THR A 225 -6.57 -12.20 15.29
CA THR A 225 -7.37 -10.96 15.40
C THR A 225 -8.41 -10.85 14.28
N SER A 226 -9.57 -10.24 14.58
CA SER A 226 -10.62 -10.05 13.59
C SER A 226 -10.30 -8.87 12.68
N PRO A 227 -10.90 -8.79 11.47
CA PRO A 227 -10.73 -7.64 10.61
C PRO A 227 -11.12 -6.31 11.28
N GLU A 228 -12.18 -6.29 12.09
CA GLU A 228 -12.63 -5.10 12.81
C GLU A 228 -11.61 -4.64 13.85
N GLN A 229 -11.00 -5.58 14.56
CA GLN A 229 -9.97 -5.26 15.54
C GLN A 229 -8.69 -4.77 14.86
N LEU A 230 -8.25 -5.43 13.77
CA LEU A 230 -7.08 -4.96 13.01
C LEU A 230 -7.31 -3.55 12.42
N ALA A 231 -8.49 -3.28 11.85
CA ALA A 231 -8.84 -1.96 11.35
C ALA A 231 -8.83 -0.89 12.46
N THR A 232 -9.32 -1.23 13.66
CA THR A 232 -9.25 -0.34 14.83
C THR A 232 -7.80 -0.13 15.26
N ASP A 233 -6.99 -1.21 15.29
CA ASP A 233 -5.59 -1.14 15.69
C ASP A 233 -4.78 -0.24 14.73
N ILE A 234 -5.06 -0.30 13.42
CA ILE A 234 -4.43 0.60 12.43
C ILE A 234 -4.70 2.07 12.78
N VAL A 235 -5.97 2.44 12.98
CA VAL A 235 -6.37 3.81 13.32
C VAL A 235 -5.75 4.26 14.65
N ASP A 236 -5.81 3.43 15.68
CA ASP A 236 -5.27 3.76 17.00
C ASP A 236 -3.74 3.95 16.97
N LYS A 237 -3.02 3.12 16.19
CA LYS A 237 -1.56 3.24 16.06
C LYS A 237 -1.16 4.48 15.26
N TYR A 238 -1.87 4.77 14.17
CA TYR A 238 -1.69 6.01 13.42
C TYR A 238 -1.90 7.25 14.30
N ILE A 239 -2.99 7.32 15.08
CA ILE A 239 -3.21 8.45 16.00
C ILE A 239 -2.08 8.55 17.05
N TYR A 240 -1.56 7.42 17.53
CA TYR A 240 -0.49 7.41 18.53
C TYR A 240 0.88 7.80 17.97
N SER A 241 1.18 7.52 16.69
CA SER A 241 2.44 7.93 16.05
C SER A 241 2.50 9.44 15.80
N TYR A 242 1.35 10.12 15.75
CA TYR A 242 1.27 11.57 15.50
C TYR A 242 0.66 12.39 16.66
N PRO A 243 1.26 12.38 17.87
CA PRO A 243 0.69 13.00 19.08
C PRO A 243 0.63 14.54 19.07
N SER A 244 1.17 15.20 18.03
CA SER A 244 1.28 16.66 17.92
C SER A 244 0.55 17.28 16.74
N TYR A 245 -0.10 16.47 15.91
CA TYR A 245 -1.02 16.96 14.89
C TYR A 245 -2.43 16.85 15.47
N ASP A 246 -3.19 17.94 15.49
CA ASP A 246 -4.63 17.89 15.75
C ASP A 246 -5.27 17.14 14.56
N VAL A 247 -5.25 15.80 14.61
CA VAL A 247 -6.05 14.90 13.78
C VAL A 247 -7.49 14.87 14.27
#